data_AF-A0A063BW73-F1
#
_entry.id   AF-A0A063BW73-F1
#
_cell.length_a   1.000
_cell.length_b   1.000
_cell.length_c   1.000
_cell.angle_alpha   90.00
_cell.angle_beta   90.00
_cell.angle_gamma   90.00
#
_symmetry.space_group_name_H-M   'P 1'
#
loop_
_entity.id
_entity.type
_entity.pdbx_description
1 polymer ?
#
loop_
_entity_poly.entity_id
_entity_poly.type
_entity_poly.pdbx_seq_one_letter_code
_entity_poly.pdbx_strand_id
1 'polypeptide(L)'
;MTAHPESNPLEKLTISLSQPNASPPTVRVTVTNRNAYPVTIVSYGSPLDEIALPLGLLHITPSGASKCLDLNVIRGSRIWPPEPHHLIGLRPGESGTNDVVLQAPTVPMQHVGKGATVFLQGKWIGVFPRTKHELTASDLNHMFSQPGSFRGRFRSENLEIAIE
;
A
#
# COMPACT_ATOMS: atom_id res chain seq x y z
N MET A 1 28.38 1.90 11.24
CA MET A 1 26.98 2.19 10.87
C MET A 1 26.90 3.69 10.63
N THR A 2 26.93 4.13 9.38
CA THR A 2 26.86 5.56 9.03
C THR A 2 25.40 5.97 8.93
N ALA A 3 24.94 6.79 9.87
CA ALA A 3 23.69 7.52 9.75
C ALA A 3 23.81 8.46 8.53
N HIS A 4 23.01 8.21 7.50
CA HIS A 4 22.88 9.14 6.38
C HIS A 4 22.02 10.32 6.84
N PRO A 5 22.35 11.58 6.47
CA PRO A 5 21.48 12.72 6.76
C PRO A 5 20.08 12.41 6.21
N GLU A 6 19.12 12.26 7.12
CA GLU A 6 17.85 11.56 6.89
C GLU A 6 16.91 12.35 5.98
N SER A 7 17.13 12.27 4.67
CA SER A 7 16.09 12.62 3.71
C SER A 7 14.89 11.69 3.95
N ASN A 8 13.69 12.25 4.05
CA ASN A 8 12.47 11.49 4.26
C ASN A 8 12.34 10.36 3.22
N PRO A 9 12.43 9.06 3.60
CA PRO A 9 12.46 7.94 2.66
C PRO A 9 11.19 7.84 1.82
N LEU A 10 10.08 8.44 2.27
CA LEU A 10 8.80 8.44 1.57
C LEU A 10 8.86 9.14 0.21
N GLU A 11 9.71 10.16 0.07
CA GLU A 11 9.85 10.93 -1.17
C GLU A 11 10.40 10.10 -2.34
N LYS A 12 11.07 9.00 -2.01
CA LYS A 12 11.65 8.07 -2.99
C LYS A 12 11.00 6.68 -2.94
N LEU A 13 9.81 6.56 -2.36
CA LEU A 13 8.93 5.41 -2.56
C LEU A 13 7.96 5.71 -3.70
N THR A 14 8.05 4.96 -4.79
CA THR A 14 7.15 5.12 -5.93
C THR A 14 6.09 4.02 -5.92
N ILE A 15 4.83 4.39 -6.19
CA ILE A 15 3.72 3.44 -6.29
C ILE A 15 3.25 3.40 -7.74
N SER A 16 3.22 2.21 -8.35
CA SER A 16 2.65 1.98 -9.67
C SER A 16 1.56 0.91 -9.61
N LEU A 17 0.54 1.07 -10.46
CA LEU A 17 -0.54 0.11 -10.62
C LEU A 17 -0.47 -0.54 -12.00
N SER A 18 -0.84 -1.82 -12.09
CA SER A 18 -1.08 -2.52 -13.35
C SER A 18 -2.22 -3.52 -13.20
N GLN A 19 -2.79 -3.99 -14.32
CA GLN A 19 -3.82 -5.01 -14.32
C GLN A 19 -3.26 -6.32 -14.90
N PRO A 20 -2.84 -7.29 -14.06
CA PRO A 20 -2.39 -8.59 -14.56
C PRO A 20 -3.52 -9.50 -15.03
N ASN A 21 -4.77 -9.26 -14.59
CA ASN A 21 -5.91 -10.10 -14.97
C ASN A 21 -7.22 -9.28 -15.05
N ALA A 22 -8.06 -9.59 -16.03
CA ALA A 22 -9.39 -9.01 -16.21
C ALA A 22 -10.52 -9.89 -15.64
N SER A 23 -10.27 -11.19 -15.40
CA SER A 23 -11.26 -12.11 -14.80
C SER A 23 -10.60 -13.20 -13.93
N PRO A 24 -10.74 -13.16 -12.58
CA PRO A 24 -11.30 -12.04 -11.83
C PRO A 24 -10.46 -10.76 -12.02
N PRO A 25 -11.06 -9.55 -12.01
CA PRO A 25 -10.31 -8.32 -12.19
C PRO A 25 -9.33 -8.11 -11.03
N THR A 26 -8.05 -7.99 -11.36
CA THR A 26 -6.97 -7.86 -10.36
C THR A 26 -6.16 -6.62 -10.64
N VAL A 27 -5.96 -5.79 -9.63
CA VAL A 27 -5.04 -4.64 -9.67
C VAL A 27 -3.78 -5.01 -8.91
N ARG A 28 -2.64 -5.08 -9.60
CA ARG A 28 -1.33 -5.24 -8.98
C ARG A 28 -0.79 -3.89 -8.55
N VAL A 29 -0.59 -3.75 -7.25
CA VAL A 29 0.13 -2.63 -6.64
C VAL A 29 1.61 -2.99 -6.57
N THR A 30 2.47 -2.08 -7.01
CA THR A 30 3.93 -2.22 -6.86
C THR A 30 4.49 -1.01 -6.14
N VAL A 31 5.27 -1.24 -5.09
CA VAL A 31 6.03 -0.20 -4.39
C VAL A 31 7.51 -0.43 -4.66
N THR A 32 8.18 0.55 -5.27
CA THR A 32 9.62 0.48 -5.52
C THR A 32 10.38 1.41 -4.58
N ASN A 33 11.44 0.89 -3.98
CA ASN A 33 12.37 1.70 -3.21
C ASN A 33 13.39 2.38 -4.14
N ARG A 34 13.26 3.69 -4.37
CA ARG A 34 14.21 4.52 -5.12
C ARG A 34 15.22 5.23 -4.22
N ASN A 35 15.24 4.94 -2.91
CA ASN A 35 16.30 5.40 -2.02
C ASN A 35 17.63 4.70 -2.35
N ALA A 36 18.74 5.34 -1.98
CA ALA A 36 20.08 4.75 -2.11
C ALA A 36 20.38 3.73 -0.99
N TYR A 37 19.47 3.53 -0.05
CA TYR A 37 19.61 2.68 1.13
C TYR A 37 18.37 1.77 1.29
N PRO A 38 18.49 0.65 2.03
CA PRO A 38 17.35 -0.22 2.29
C PRO A 38 16.30 0.47 3.16
N VAL A 39 15.03 0.15 2.90
CA VAL A 39 13.90 0.62 3.71
C VAL A 39 13.10 -0.56 4.23
N THR A 40 12.46 -0.39 5.39
CA THR A 40 11.47 -1.34 5.89
C THR A 40 10.13 -0.64 6.07
N ILE A 41 9.10 -1.22 5.46
CA ILE A 41 7.74 -0.73 5.44
C ILE A 41 6.91 -1.59 6.39
N VAL A 42 6.14 -0.95 7.28
CA VAL A 42 5.05 -1.63 8.00
C VAL A 42 3.87 -1.75 7.03
N SER A 43 3.43 -2.97 6.73
CA SER A 43 2.43 -3.20 5.68
C SER A 43 1.06 -2.60 6.01
N TYR A 44 0.69 -2.49 7.29
CA TYR A 44 -0.62 -2.01 7.74
C TYR A 44 -0.97 -0.62 7.20
N GLY A 45 -2.07 -0.51 6.47
CA GLY A 45 -2.55 0.73 5.85
C GLY A 45 -1.69 1.25 4.69
N SER A 46 -0.64 0.51 4.33
CA SER A 46 0.24 0.83 3.21
C SER A 46 -0.32 0.31 1.88
N PRO A 47 0.29 0.66 0.73
CA PRO A 47 -0.05 0.06 -0.55
C PRO A 47 0.16 -1.47 -0.61
N LEU A 48 1.02 -2.00 0.26
CA LEU A 48 1.33 -3.42 0.37
C LEU A 48 0.52 -4.12 1.47
N ASP A 49 -0.54 -3.50 1.98
CA ASP A 49 -1.47 -4.16 2.90
C ASP A 49 -2.29 -5.22 2.14
N GLU A 50 -2.16 -6.48 2.50
CA GLU A 50 -2.90 -7.61 1.89
C GLU A 50 -4.43 -7.41 1.95
N ILE A 51 -4.92 -6.61 2.90
CA ILE A 51 -6.34 -6.25 3.00
C ILE A 51 -6.61 -4.79 2.63
N ALA A 52 -5.82 -4.22 1.71
CA ALA A 52 -5.98 -2.85 1.23
C ALA A 52 -7.40 -2.55 0.70
N LEU A 53 -8.02 -3.50 0.00
CA LEU A 53 -9.38 -3.34 -0.55
C LEU A 53 -10.45 -3.21 0.54
N PRO A 54 -10.61 -4.16 1.48
CA PRO A 54 -11.59 -4.01 2.56
C PRO A 54 -11.24 -2.89 3.55
N LEU A 55 -10.01 -2.37 3.56
CA LEU A 55 -9.68 -1.13 4.28
C LEU A 55 -10.06 0.16 3.51
N GLY A 56 -10.54 0.04 2.27
CA GLY A 56 -10.95 1.18 1.45
C GLY A 56 -9.79 1.97 0.86
N LEU A 57 -8.61 1.37 0.70
CA LEU A 57 -7.45 2.06 0.12
C LEU A 57 -7.56 2.16 -1.42
N LEU A 58 -8.27 1.23 -2.06
CA LEU A 58 -8.53 1.25 -3.49
C LEU A 58 -9.83 2.00 -3.78
N HIS A 59 -9.72 3.08 -4.56
CA HIS A 59 -10.84 3.82 -5.08
C HIS A 59 -11.18 3.30 -6.48
N ILE A 60 -12.47 3.12 -6.77
CA ILE A 60 -12.96 2.53 -8.01
C ILE A 60 -14.06 3.42 -8.58
N THR A 61 -13.82 4.03 -9.73
CA THR A 61 -14.82 4.83 -10.47
C THR A 61 -15.20 4.07 -11.73
N PRO A 62 -16.43 3.53 -11.85
CA PRO A 62 -16.87 2.82 -13.05
C PRO A 62 -16.74 3.68 -14.30
N SER A 63 -16.49 3.07 -15.45
CA SER A 63 -16.35 3.81 -16.72
C SER A 63 -17.62 4.61 -17.03
N GLY A 64 -17.45 5.91 -17.30
CA GLY A 64 -18.56 6.85 -17.55
C GLY A 64 -19.29 7.34 -16.30
N ALA A 65 -18.96 6.84 -15.10
CA ALA A 65 -19.48 7.37 -13.85
C ALA A 65 -18.70 8.62 -13.41
N SER A 66 -19.39 9.57 -12.77
CA SER A 66 -18.79 10.76 -12.19
C SER A 66 -18.36 10.58 -10.72
N LYS A 67 -18.72 9.45 -10.10
CA LYS A 67 -18.50 9.17 -8.68
C LYS A 67 -17.85 7.80 -8.49
N CYS A 68 -16.96 7.74 -7.50
CA CYS A 68 -16.40 6.49 -6.99
C CYS A 68 -17.50 5.64 -6.35
N LEU A 69 -17.35 4.32 -6.41
CA LEU A 69 -18.21 3.38 -5.68
C LEU A 69 -18.03 3.53 -4.18
N ASP A 70 -19.14 3.38 -3.46
CA ASP A 70 -19.14 3.14 -2.03
C ASP A 70 -18.81 1.66 -1.78
N LEU A 71 -17.61 1.40 -1.27
CA LEU A 71 -17.15 0.04 -0.96
C LEU A 71 -17.63 -0.41 0.41
N ASN A 72 -17.88 -1.71 0.56
CA ASN A 72 -18.22 -2.32 1.83
C ASN A 72 -16.95 -2.53 2.66
N VAL A 73 -16.41 -1.43 3.21
CA VAL A 73 -15.17 -1.42 3.99
C VAL A 73 -15.39 -1.88 5.43
N ILE A 74 -14.36 -2.48 6.02
CA ILE A 74 -14.34 -2.87 7.42
C ILE A 74 -13.57 -1.86 8.26
N ARG A 75 -13.90 -1.79 9.56
CA ARG A 75 -13.00 -1.18 10.55
C ARG A 75 -12.18 -2.30 11.19
N GLY A 76 -10.91 -2.38 10.84
CA GLY A 76 -10.00 -3.39 11.39
C GLY A 76 -9.31 -2.89 12.66
N SER A 77 -9.24 -3.75 13.68
CA SER A 77 -8.18 -3.69 14.69
C SER A 77 -7.04 -4.61 14.26
N ARG A 78 -5.80 -4.23 14.52
CA ARG A 78 -4.61 -5.02 14.18
C ARG A 78 -3.87 -5.41 15.45
N ILE A 79 -3.25 -6.59 15.44
CA ILE A 79 -2.34 -7.01 16.48
C ILE A 79 -1.15 -6.04 16.52
N TRP A 80 -0.72 -5.67 17.72
CA TRP A 80 0.39 -4.74 17.92
C TRP A 80 1.38 -5.27 18.97
N PRO A 81 2.71 -5.17 18.73
CA PRO A 81 3.36 -4.67 17.52
C PRO A 81 3.13 -5.59 16.30
N PRO A 82 3.31 -5.10 15.06
CA PRO A 82 3.21 -5.93 13.87
C PRO A 82 4.22 -7.09 13.91
N GLU A 83 3.76 -8.28 13.58
CA GLU A 83 4.63 -9.45 13.44
C GLU A 83 5.66 -9.27 12.31
N PRO A 84 6.78 -10.02 12.31
CA PRO A 84 7.82 -9.87 11.30
C PRO A 84 7.30 -9.98 9.87
N HIS A 85 6.32 -10.82 9.56
CA HIS A 85 5.81 -10.97 8.19
C HIS A 85 5.08 -9.71 7.68
N HIS A 86 4.63 -8.82 8.56
CA HIS A 86 4.08 -7.50 8.21
C HIS A 86 5.16 -6.41 8.02
N LEU A 87 6.43 -6.75 8.17
CA LEU A 87 7.56 -5.87 7.88
C LEU A 87 8.14 -6.26 6.53
N ILE A 88 8.01 -5.35 5.57
CA ILE A 88 8.45 -5.53 4.18
C ILE A 88 9.75 -4.75 4.00
N GLY A 89 10.87 -5.47 3.92
CA GLY A 89 12.17 -4.88 3.64
C GLY A 89 12.41 -4.79 2.13
N LEU A 90 12.81 -3.62 1.64
CA LEU A 90 13.17 -3.39 0.24
C LEU A 90 14.59 -2.80 0.16
N ARG A 91 15.50 -3.48 -0.53
CA ARG A 91 16.82 -2.94 -0.90
C ARG A 91 16.69 -1.79 -1.90
N PRO A 92 17.76 -1.00 -2.12
CA PRO A 92 17.78 -0.01 -3.20
C PRO A 92 17.39 -0.65 -4.55
N GLY A 93 16.38 -0.09 -5.22
CA GLY A 93 15.85 -0.57 -6.49
C GLY A 93 14.88 -1.75 -6.38
N GLU A 94 14.75 -2.39 -5.21
CA GLU A 94 13.84 -3.52 -5.00
C GLU A 94 12.38 -3.05 -4.96
N SER A 95 11.47 -3.94 -5.35
CA SER A 95 10.04 -3.70 -5.32
C SER A 95 9.30 -4.77 -4.54
N GLY A 96 8.28 -4.35 -3.79
CA GLY A 96 7.27 -5.22 -3.21
C GLY A 96 5.96 -5.10 -3.98
N THR A 97 5.16 -6.16 -4.01
CA THR A 97 3.88 -6.19 -4.74
C THR A 97 2.74 -6.68 -3.87
N ASN A 98 1.52 -6.24 -4.19
CA ASN A 98 0.28 -6.70 -3.60
C ASN A 98 -0.78 -6.78 -4.69
N ASP A 99 -1.45 -7.93 -4.81
CA ASP A 99 -2.51 -8.13 -5.80
C ASP A 99 -3.88 -7.93 -5.14
N VAL A 100 -4.61 -6.94 -5.64
CA VAL A 100 -5.93 -6.57 -5.13
C VAL A 100 -6.99 -7.09 -6.10
N VAL A 101 -7.65 -8.18 -5.72
CA VAL A 101 -8.74 -8.77 -6.50
C VAL A 101 -10.04 -8.03 -6.22
N LEU A 102 -10.67 -7.46 -7.25
CA LEU A 102 -11.98 -6.82 -7.15
C LEU A 102 -13.05 -7.91 -7.11
N GLN A 103 -13.68 -8.07 -5.95
CA GLN A 103 -14.69 -9.10 -5.73
C GLN A 103 -15.74 -8.69 -4.70
N ALA A 104 -16.91 -9.33 -4.81
CA ALA A 104 -17.96 -9.24 -3.81
C ALA A 104 -17.51 -9.91 -2.48
N PRO A 105 -18.05 -9.50 -1.32
CA PRO A 105 -19.01 -8.41 -1.14
C PRO A 105 -18.36 -7.02 -1.03
N THR A 106 -17.03 -6.93 -0.92
CA THR A 106 -16.33 -5.65 -0.71
C THR A 106 -16.56 -4.67 -1.84
N VAL A 107 -16.50 -5.15 -3.08
CA VAL A 107 -16.85 -4.40 -4.28
C VAL A 107 -18.27 -4.79 -4.71
N PRO A 108 -19.20 -3.82 -4.87
CA PRO A 108 -20.50 -4.09 -5.45
C PRO A 108 -20.36 -4.33 -6.97
N MET A 109 -19.93 -5.53 -7.36
CA MET A 109 -19.53 -5.88 -8.74
C MET A 109 -20.60 -5.56 -9.79
N GLN A 110 -21.88 -5.63 -9.42
CA GLN A 110 -23.00 -5.26 -10.29
C GLN A 110 -23.01 -3.77 -10.72
N HIS A 111 -22.27 -2.91 -10.02
CA HIS A 111 -22.17 -1.47 -10.32
C HIS A 111 -20.86 -1.09 -11.04
N VAL A 112 -19.91 -2.02 -11.20
CA VAL A 112 -18.60 -1.70 -11.80
C VAL A 112 -18.67 -1.66 -13.33
N GLY A 113 -19.56 -2.45 -13.94
CA GLY A 113 -19.69 -2.53 -15.40
C GLY A 113 -18.50 -3.23 -16.05
N LYS A 114 -18.14 -2.82 -17.28
CA LYS A 114 -17.09 -3.45 -18.11
C LYS A 114 -15.68 -2.87 -17.89
N GLY A 115 -15.53 -1.91 -16.99
CA GLY A 115 -14.27 -1.25 -16.74
C GLY A 115 -14.40 -0.13 -15.71
N ALA A 116 -13.25 0.31 -15.19
CA ALA A 116 -13.19 1.35 -14.18
C ALA A 116 -11.86 2.11 -14.24
N THR A 117 -11.85 3.33 -13.71
CA THR A 117 -10.63 4.02 -13.29
C THR A 117 -10.38 3.72 -11.80
N VAL A 118 -9.19 3.24 -11.47
CA VAL A 118 -8.79 2.95 -10.09
C VAL A 118 -7.56 3.75 -9.69
N PHE A 119 -7.46 4.05 -8.39
CA PHE A 119 -6.22 4.54 -7.78
C PHE A 119 -6.18 4.12 -6.31
N LEU A 120 -4.97 4.06 -5.75
CA LEU A 120 -4.75 3.73 -4.35
C LEU A 120 -4.43 4.99 -3.55
N GLN A 121 -5.01 5.15 -2.38
CA GLN A 121 -4.73 6.28 -1.49
C GLN A 121 -4.78 5.84 -0.02
N GLY A 122 -3.88 6.40 0.79
CA GLY A 122 -3.83 6.04 2.20
C GLY A 122 -2.72 6.75 2.96
N LYS A 123 -2.25 6.10 4.02
CA LYS A 123 -1.16 6.60 4.86
C LYS A 123 -0.17 5.49 5.16
N TRP A 124 1.10 5.76 4.90
CA TRP A 124 2.20 5.02 5.52
C TRP A 124 2.14 5.24 7.03
N ILE A 125 1.91 4.17 7.80
CA ILE A 125 1.94 4.28 9.26
C ILE A 125 3.35 4.19 9.81
N GLY A 126 4.30 3.64 9.04
CA GLY A 126 5.72 3.57 9.35
C GLY A 126 6.58 3.09 8.18
N VAL A 127 7.62 3.86 7.91
CA VAL A 127 8.72 3.50 7.01
C VAL A 127 10.03 3.83 7.74
N PHE A 128 10.94 2.86 7.78
CA PHE A 128 12.24 2.99 8.45
C PHE A 128 13.35 2.94 7.41
N PRO A 129 14.34 3.86 7.43
CA PRO A 129 15.46 3.88 6.49
C PRO A 129 16.57 2.87 6.86
N ARG A 130 16.16 1.65 7.22
CA ARG A 130 17.04 0.56 7.66
C ARG A 130 16.42 -0.80 7.33
N THR A 131 17.21 -1.85 7.47
CA THR A 131 16.78 -3.21 7.17
C THR A 131 15.83 -3.76 8.24
N LYS A 132 15.03 -4.76 7.85
CA LYS A 132 14.07 -5.41 8.73
C LYS A 132 14.71 -6.04 9.98
N HIS A 133 15.93 -6.56 9.84
CA HIS A 133 16.65 -7.22 10.93
C HIS A 133 17.14 -6.24 12.00
N GLU A 134 17.20 -4.94 11.68
CA GLU A 134 17.56 -3.87 12.61
C GLU A 134 16.35 -3.32 13.38
N LEU A 135 15.14 -3.80 13.09
CA LEU A 135 13.92 -3.42 13.83
C LEU A 135 13.65 -4.40 14.96
N THR A 136 13.53 -3.85 16.17
CA THR A 136 13.11 -4.57 17.36
C THR A 136 11.63 -4.37 17.64
N ALA A 137 11.04 -5.21 18.51
CA ALA A 137 9.68 -4.98 19.00
C ALA A 137 9.54 -3.64 19.74
N SER A 138 10.59 -3.16 20.41
CA SER A 138 10.60 -1.86 21.07
C SER A 138 10.52 -0.72 20.06
N ASP A 139 11.25 -0.81 18.94
CA ASP A 139 11.13 0.15 17.85
C ASP A 139 9.69 0.24 17.35
N LEU A 140 9.04 -0.90 17.10
CA LEU A 140 7.66 -0.93 16.63
C LEU A 140 6.68 -0.36 17.66
N ASN A 141 6.86 -0.64 18.95
CA ASN A 141 6.01 -0.09 20.01
C ASN A 141 6.12 1.44 20.13
N HIS A 142 7.30 2.00 19.87
CA HIS A 142 7.56 3.44 19.97
C HIS A 142 7.64 4.15 18.61
N MET A 143 7.19 3.50 17.53
CA MET A 143 7.35 4.01 16.18
C MET A 143 6.67 5.35 15.91
N PHE A 144 5.66 5.71 16.70
CA PHE A 144 4.95 6.98 16.54
C PHE A 144 5.63 8.16 17.25
N SER A 145 6.62 7.88 18.11
CA SER A 145 7.32 8.89 18.90
C SER A 145 8.83 8.95 18.62
N GLN A 146 9.36 8.05 17.78
CA GLN A 146 10.78 8.03 17.43
C GLN A 146 11.06 8.81 16.13
N PRO A 147 12.21 9.50 16.02
CA PRO A 147 12.57 10.28 14.84
C PRO A 147 12.84 9.41 13.59
N GLY A 148 13.35 8.18 13.76
CA GLY A 148 13.70 7.27 12.65
C GLY A 148 12.53 6.52 12.02
N SER A 149 11.28 6.92 12.30
CA SER A 149 10.05 6.31 11.79
C SER A 149 9.24 7.35 11.02
N PHE A 150 9.16 7.15 9.71
CA PHE A 150 8.53 8.10 8.80
C PHE A 150 7.08 7.71 8.50
N ARG A 151 6.23 8.73 8.44
CA ARG A 151 4.78 8.59 8.25
C ARG A 151 4.31 9.64 7.26
N GLY A 152 3.33 9.31 6.44
CA GLY A 152 2.87 10.25 5.43
C GLY A 152 1.73 9.71 4.60
N ARG A 153 1.04 10.61 3.89
CA ARG A 153 0.02 10.23 2.92
C ARG A 153 0.68 9.70 1.65
N PHE A 154 -0.01 8.82 0.96
CA PHE A 154 0.32 8.44 -0.41
C PHE A 154 -0.91 8.48 -1.29
N ARG A 155 -0.67 8.64 -2.59
CA ARG A 155 -1.65 8.44 -3.65
C ARG A 155 -0.91 7.89 -4.87
N SER A 156 -1.42 6.84 -5.48
CA SER A 156 -0.91 6.37 -6.77
C SER A 156 -1.44 7.24 -7.91
N GLU A 157 -0.87 7.05 -9.10
CA GLU A 157 -1.53 7.48 -10.33
C GLU A 157 -2.82 6.69 -10.58
N ASN A 158 -3.65 7.20 -11.48
CA ASN A 158 -4.84 6.51 -11.95
C ASN A 158 -4.44 5.37 -12.90
N LEU A 159 -5.20 4.27 -12.87
CA LEU A 159 -5.12 3.17 -13.81
C LEU A 159 -6.52 2.90 -14.37
N GLU A 160 -6.65 2.85 -15.68
CA GLU A 160 -7.85 2.30 -16.32
C GLU A 160 -7.74 0.78 -16.37
N ILE A 161 -8.81 0.08 -15.98
CA ILE A 161 -8.89 -1.37 -15.97
C ILE A 161 -10.13 -1.86 -16.74
N ALA A 162 -10.01 -3.03 -17.36
CA ALA A 162 -11.10 -3.74 -18.01
C ALA A 162 -11.70 -4.80 -17.08
N ILE A 163 -12.96 -5.16 -17.29
CA ILE A 163 -13.65 -6.24 -16.57
C ILE A 163 -14.36 -7.11 -17.59
N GLU A 164 -14.05 -8.41 -17.57
CA GLU A 164 -14.57 -9.44 -18.48
C GLU A 164 -15.63 -10.33 -17.82
#